data_AF-A0A920KF88-F1
#
_entry.id   AF-A0A920KF88-F1
#
_cell.length_a   1.000
_cell.length_b   1.000
_cell.length_c   1.000
_cell.angle_alpha   90.00
_cell.angle_beta   90.00
_cell.angle_gamma   90.00
#
_symmetry.space_group_name_H-M   'P 1'
#
loop_
_entity.id
_entity.type
_entity.pdbx_description
1 polymer ?
#
loop_
_entity_poly.entity_id
_entity_poly.type
_entity_poly.pdbx_seq_one_letter_code
_entity_poly.pdbx_strand_id
1 'polypeptide(L)'
;MMMTSNPYFVLMKEGTLSSINKIWEFREETKLPLCFTLDAGANLHVLYPKRFTQEVLDFIRQELIVYCENQQYICDEVGKGAKVLNEYYD
;
A
#
# COMPACT_ATOMS: atom_id res chain seq x y z
N MET A 1 -4.87 -15.82 12.62
CA MET A 1 -3.66 -15.62 11.80
C MET A 1 -3.71 -16.59 10.62
N MET A 2 -3.55 -16.12 9.38
CA MET A 2 -3.77 -16.94 8.18
C MET A 2 -2.66 -17.98 7.92
N MET A 3 -1.40 -17.62 8.20
CA MET A 3 -0.28 -18.57 8.08
C MET A 3 -0.30 -19.66 9.15
N THR A 4 -1.04 -19.47 10.24
CA THR A 4 -1.17 -20.44 11.33
C THR A 4 -2.56 -21.08 11.37
N SER A 5 -3.40 -20.89 10.34
CA SER A 5 -4.72 -21.52 10.26
C SER A 5 -4.61 -22.96 9.76
N ASN A 6 -5.67 -23.75 9.95
CA ASN A 6 -5.79 -25.09 9.41
C ASN A 6 -7.12 -25.22 8.63
N PRO A 7 -7.11 -25.34 7.30
CA PRO A 7 -5.93 -25.34 6.41
C PRO A 7 -5.22 -23.98 6.39
N TYR A 8 -3.92 -23.98 6.10
CA TYR A 8 -3.13 -22.75 6.01
C TYR A 8 -3.34 -22.08 4.65
N PHE A 9 -3.20 -20.76 4.60
CA PHE A 9 -3.23 -19.98 3.36
C PHE A 9 -2.14 -18.92 3.37
N VAL A 10 -1.48 -18.73 2.21
CA VAL A 10 -0.50 -17.67 1.97
C VAL A 10 -1.08 -16.68 0.96
N LEU A 11 -1.26 -15.43 1.38
CA LEU A 11 -1.78 -14.36 0.51
C LEU A 11 -0.69 -13.55 -0.18
N MET A 12 0.54 -13.59 0.33
CA MET A 12 1.67 -12.85 -0.23
C MET A 12 2.22 -13.60 -1.45
N LYS A 13 2.09 -12.99 -2.64
CA LYS A 13 2.74 -13.45 -3.87
C LYS A 13 4.16 -12.91 -3.96
N GLU A 14 4.96 -13.42 -4.89
CA GLU A 14 6.37 -13.01 -5.10
C GLU A 14 6.54 -11.49 -5.27
N GLY A 15 5.68 -10.84 -6.06
CA GLY A 15 5.71 -9.38 -6.24
C GLY A 15 5.43 -8.60 -4.95
N THR A 16 4.58 -9.12 -4.07
CA THR A 16 4.29 -8.55 -2.76
C THR A 16 5.53 -8.59 -1.86
N LEU A 17 6.18 -9.75 -1.75
CA LEU A 17 7.39 -9.93 -0.94
C LEU A 17 8.54 -9.06 -1.47
N SER A 18 8.72 -9.00 -2.78
CA SER A 18 9.74 -8.16 -3.42
C SER A 18 9.52 -6.67 -3.12
N SER A 19 8.27 -6.22 -3.22
CA SER A 19 7.91 -4.83 -2.90
C SER A 19 8.14 -4.48 -1.42
N ILE A 20 7.82 -5.40 -0.50
CA ILE A 20 8.08 -5.22 0.93
C ILE A 20 9.58 -5.02 1.20
N ASN A 21 10.43 -5.86 0.62
CA ASN A 21 11.89 -5.75 0.80
C ASN A 21 12.41 -4.41 0.25
N LYS A 22 11.95 -3.99 -0.92
CA LYS A 22 12.29 -2.68 -1.50
C LYS A 22 11.88 -1.52 -0.61
N ILE A 23 10.70 -1.59 0.02
CA ILE A 23 10.24 -0.57 0.97
C ILE A 23 11.14 -0.53 2.21
N TRP A 24 11.58 -1.67 2.73
CA TRP A 24 12.51 -1.73 3.85
C TRP A 24 13.88 -1.15 3.49
N GLU A 25 14.45 -1.52 2.34
CA GLU A 25 15.72 -0.97 1.84
C GLU A 25 15.64 0.55 1.72
N PHE A 26 14.62 1.06 1.02
CA PHE A 26 14.42 2.50 0.84
C PHE A 26 14.28 3.26 2.17
N ARG A 27 13.54 2.69 3.13
CA ARG A 27 13.38 3.29 4.46
C ARG A 27 14.71 3.31 5.22
N GLU A 28 15.50 2.25 5.13
CA GLU A 28 16.81 2.19 5.79
C GLU A 28 17.82 3.16 5.20
N GLU A 29 17.83 3.34 3.88
CA GLU A 29 18.76 4.25 3.19
C GLU A 29 18.39 5.73 3.39
N THR A 30 17.11 6.07 3.21
CA THR A 30 16.67 7.47 3.20
C THR A 30 16.24 7.99 4.58
N LYS A 31 15.95 7.07 5.51
CA LYS A 31 15.31 7.36 6.80
C LYS A 31 13.96 8.08 6.68
N LEU A 32 13.34 8.06 5.50
CA LEU A 32 12.02 8.63 5.30
C LEU A 32 10.95 7.83 6.06
N PRO A 33 9.97 8.49 6.69
CA PRO A 33 8.89 7.82 7.40
C PRO A 33 7.87 7.24 6.41
N LEU A 34 8.22 6.08 5.84
CA LEU A 34 7.43 5.26 4.94
C LEU A 34 7.06 3.94 5.64
N CYS A 35 5.79 3.54 5.54
CA CYS A 35 5.36 2.22 6.00
C CYS A 35 4.38 1.59 5.01
N PHE A 36 4.07 0.31 5.25
CA PHE A 36 3.10 -0.41 4.44
C PHE A 36 2.17 -1.26 5.30
N THR A 37 1.01 -1.60 4.75
CA THR A 37 0.10 -2.61 5.28
C THR A 37 -0.44 -3.47 4.15
N LEU A 38 -0.89 -4.67 4.50
CA LEU A 38 -1.55 -5.63 3.62
C LEU A 38 -2.84 -6.07 4.26
N ASP A 39 -3.93 -5.95 3.51
CA ASP A 39 -5.20 -6.55 3.89
C ASP A 39 -5.28 -8.00 3.38
N ALA A 40 -6.49 -8.55 3.26
CA ALA A 40 -6.72 -9.88 2.71
C ALA A 40 -6.50 -9.90 1.18
N GLY A 41 -5.23 -9.79 0.74
CA GLY A 41 -4.83 -9.84 -0.65
C GLY A 41 -3.35 -9.54 -0.87
N ALA A 42 -2.97 -9.42 -2.14
CA ALA A 42 -1.58 -9.15 -2.55
C ALA A 42 -1.24 -7.65 -2.64
N ASN A 43 -2.26 -6.77 -2.58
CA ASN A 43 -2.11 -5.33 -2.76
C ASN A 43 -1.48 -4.69 -1.52
N LEU A 44 -0.42 -3.93 -1.75
CA LEU A 44 0.27 -3.16 -0.74
C LEU A 44 -0.32 -1.76 -0.63
N HIS A 45 -0.70 -1.37 0.58
CA HIS A 45 -1.00 0.02 0.88
C HIS A 45 0.25 0.66 1.45
N VAL A 46 0.73 1.72 0.80
CA VAL A 46 1.94 2.45 1.20
C VAL A 46 1.52 3.77 1.82
N LEU A 47 1.95 4.02 3.07
CA LEU A 47 1.57 5.21 3.83
C LEU A 47 2.80 6.06 4.13
N TYR A 48 2.65 7.38 3.97
CA TYR A 48 3.70 8.36 4.21
C TYR A 48 3.10 9.75 4.50
N PRO A 49 3.80 10.63 5.23
CA PRO A 49 3.39 12.02 5.40
C PRO A 49 3.42 12.80 4.08
N LYS A 50 2.42 13.66 3.85
CA LYS A 50 2.26 14.48 2.63
C LYS A 50 3.48 15.30 2.21
N ARG A 51 4.34 15.68 3.17
CA ARG A 51 5.58 16.42 2.87
C ARG A 51 6.61 15.62 2.05
N PHE A 52 6.48 14.30 1.97
CA PHE A 52 7.38 13.40 1.25
C PHE A 52 6.74 12.81 -0.03
N THR A 53 5.66 13.41 -0.53
CA THR A 53 4.93 12.87 -1.68
C THR A 53 5.81 12.72 -2.91
N GLN A 54 6.69 13.68 -3.19
CA GLN A 54 7.51 13.62 -4.40
C GLN A 54 8.50 12.45 -4.34
N GLU A 55 9.25 12.35 -3.24
CA GLU A 55 10.26 11.32 -3.02
C GLU A 55 9.65 9.93 -3.03
N VAL A 56 8.49 9.75 -2.41
CA VAL A 56 7.81 8.45 -2.36
C VAL A 56 7.20 8.07 -3.71
N LEU A 57 6.60 9.02 -4.45
CA LEU A 57 6.07 8.73 -5.79
C LEU A 57 7.18 8.44 -6.80
N ASP A 58 8.34 9.07 -6.67
CA ASP A 58 9.51 8.76 -7.48
C ASP A 58 10.00 7.33 -7.20
N PHE A 59 10.12 6.97 -5.92
CA PHE A 59 10.44 5.60 -5.51
C PHE A 59 9.44 4.58 -6.03
N ILE A 60 8.12 4.81 -5.88
CA ILE A 60 7.07 3.89 -6.38
C ILE A 60 7.21 3.67 -7.88
N ARG A 61 7.40 4.75 -8.66
CA ARG A 61 7.52 4.68 -10.11
C ARG A 61 8.79 3.98 -10.59
N GLN A 62 9.90 4.13 -9.85
CA GLN A 62 11.20 3.56 -10.24
C GLN A 62 11.33 2.10 -9.80
N GLU A 63 10.89 1.77 -8.59
CA GLU A 63 11.20 0.50 -7.94
C GLU A 63 10.00 -0.44 -7.81
N LEU A 64 8.79 0.09 -7.59
CA LEU A 64 7.63 -0.74 -7.23
C LEU A 64 6.67 -1.02 -8.40
N ILE A 65 6.59 -0.12 -9.39
CA ILE A 65 5.61 -0.19 -10.48
C ILE A 65 5.70 -1.49 -11.30
N VAL A 66 6.90 -2.09 -11.37
CA VAL A 66 7.16 -3.35 -12.08
C VAL A 66 6.43 -4.53 -11.43
N TYR A 67 6.12 -4.45 -10.14
CA TYR A 67 5.38 -5.49 -9.41
C TYR A 67 3.86 -5.28 -9.43
N CYS A 68 3.40 -4.12 -9.93
CA CYS A 68 1.98 -3.81 -10.04
C CYS A 68 1.37 -4.45 -11.29
N GLU A 69 0.20 -5.07 -11.13
CA GLU A 69 -0.58 -5.53 -12.27
C GLU A 69 -0.92 -4.33 -13.17
N ASN A 70 -0.68 -4.48 -14.48
CA ASN A 70 -0.83 -3.42 -15.48
C ASN A 70 -0.06 -2.13 -15.18
N GLN A 71 0.96 -2.16 -14.30
CA GLN A 71 1.72 -0.98 -13.87
C GLN A 71 0.82 0.11 -13.25
N GLN A 72 -0.30 -0.29 -12.62
CA GLN A 72 -1.27 0.62 -12.05
C GLN A 72 -1.16 0.69 -10.53
N TYR A 73 -1.36 1.89 -9.99
CA TYR A 73 -1.47 2.15 -8.56
C TYR A 73 -2.44 3.31 -8.32
N ILE A 74 -2.97 3.38 -7.11
CA ILE A 74 -3.95 4.40 -6.71
C ILE A 74 -3.26 5.36 -5.73
N CYS A 75 -3.37 6.65 -6.01
CA CYS A 75 -2.99 7.71 -5.08
C CYS A 75 -4.22 8.20 -4.34
N ASP A 76 -4.19 8.15 -3.01
CA ASP A 76 -5.29 8.59 -2.15
C ASP A 76 -4.76 9.33 -0.91
N GLU A 77 -5.64 10.07 -0.24
CA GLU A 77 -5.36 10.77 1.01
C GLU A 77 -6.52 10.62 2.02
N VAL A 78 -6.29 11.03 3.27
CA VAL A 78 -7.28 10.87 4.34
C VAL A 78 -8.56 11.65 3.99
N GLY A 79 -9.68 10.92 3.86
CA GLY A 79 -10.99 11.50 3.57
C GLY A 79 -11.68 12.13 4.78
N LYS A 80 -12.82 12.80 4.53
CA LYS A 80 -13.63 13.48 5.54
C LYS A 80 -14.73 12.61 6.18
N GLY A 81 -14.80 11.33 5.80
CA GLY A 81 -15.88 10.42 6.22
C GLY A 81 -17.11 10.47 5.31
N ALA A 82 -18.18 9.79 5.73
CA ALA A 82 -19.40 9.65 4.95
C ALA A 82 -20.16 10.98 4.79
N LYS A 83 -20.79 11.16 3.62
CA LYS A 83 -21.67 12.30 3.33
C LYS A 83 -23.03 11.78 2.90
N VAL A 84 -24.09 12.25 3.55
CA VAL A 84 -25.45 11.95 3.10
C VAL A 84 -25.74 12.76 1.84
N LEU A 85 -26.23 12.09 0.79
CA LEU A 85 -26.49 12.72 -0.50
C LEU A 85 -27.95 13.16 -0.66
N ASN A 86 -28.92 12.44 -0.07
CA ASN A 86 -30.33 12.80 0.01
C ASN A 86 -30.92 12.20 1.29
N GLU A 87 -31.66 13.01 2.06
CA GLU A 87 -32.51 12.55 3.18
C GLU A 87 -33.96 12.85 2.81
N TYR A 88 -34.73 11.81 2.45
CA TYR A 88 -36.18 11.87 2.47
C TYR A 88 -36.63 11.08 3.68
N TYR A 89 -37.08 11.79 4.71
CA TYR A 89 -37.84 11.21 5.81
C TYR A 89 -39.30 11.51 5.53
N ASP A 90 -40.07 10.47 5.20
CA ASP A 90 -41.55 10.52 5.16
C ASP A 90 -42.13 10.68 6.58
#